data_AF-A0A7X7TZG2-F1
#
_entry.id   AF-A0A7X7TZG2-F1
#
_cell.length_a   1.000
_cell.length_b   1.000
_cell.length_c   1.000
_cell.angle_alpha   90.00
_cell.angle_beta   90.00
_cell.angle_gamma   90.00
#
_symmetry.space_group_name_H-M   'P 1'
#
loop_
_entity.id
_entity.type
_entity.pdbx_description
1 polymer ?
#
loop_
_entity_poly.entity_id
_entity_poly.type
_entity_poly.pdbx_seq_one_letter_code
_entity_poly.pdbx_strand_id
1 'polypeptide(L)'
;MDEIDEGLCHELSRNRRHFWWNADEGIKAGLRFWLGYWEGKLACFLWAIPGDKQGSCFIPLTDRCTLVAHCVTLPEYRKRGCFTRGLKLVIASLVREGFHRFYVDCSDWNVPSRKAIERAGFRLIGHGKCRRKGRLIWYQEATPDVARLFTTEK
;
A
#
# COMPACT_ATOMS: atom_id res chain seq x y z
N MET A 1 -8.89 10.98 14.49
CA MET A 1 -8.20 10.70 13.21
C MET A 1 -8.09 12.08 12.62
N ASP A 2 -6.94 12.68 12.82
CA ASP A 2 -6.79 14.11 12.64
C ASP A 2 -6.69 14.41 11.15
N GLU A 3 -7.18 15.59 10.79
CA GLU A 3 -7.16 16.15 9.45
C GLU A 3 -5.76 16.03 8.85
N ILE A 4 -5.68 15.72 7.56
CA ILE A 4 -4.40 15.63 6.85
C ILE A 4 -3.76 17.02 6.92
N ASP A 5 -2.60 17.14 7.57
CA ASP A 5 -1.81 18.37 7.57
C ASP A 5 -1.35 18.66 6.13
N GLU A 6 -2.03 19.59 5.48
CA GLU A 6 -1.73 20.03 4.12
C GLU A 6 -0.32 20.62 3.99
N GLY A 7 0.17 21.30 5.04
CA GLY A 7 1.53 21.84 5.09
C GLY A 7 2.58 20.73 5.08
N LEU A 8 2.34 19.66 5.83
CA LEU A 8 3.20 18.49 5.85
C LEU A 8 3.14 17.69 4.55
N CYS A 9 1.97 17.55 3.91
CA CYS A 9 1.87 16.95 2.57
C CYS A 9 2.70 17.73 1.55
N HIS A 10 2.61 19.06 1.62
CA HIS A 10 3.39 19.94 0.76
C HIS A 10 4.91 19.83 1.03
N GLU A 11 5.33 19.77 2.30
CA GLU A 11 6.73 19.55 2.67
C GLU A 11 7.25 18.18 2.18
N LEU A 12 6.49 17.11 2.40
CA LEU A 12 6.84 15.76 1.97
C LEU A 12 6.93 15.64 0.45
N SER A 13 6.05 16.33 -0.30
CA SER A 13 6.07 16.37 -1.77
C SER A 13 7.34 17.06 -2.33
N ARG A 14 7.88 18.04 -1.60
CA ARG A 14 9.14 18.72 -1.94
C ARG A 14 10.37 17.92 -1.53
N ASN A 15 10.27 17.11 -0.49
CA ASN A 15 11.35 16.27 0.00
C ASN A 15 11.45 14.95 -0.79
N ARG A 16 11.93 15.06 -2.04
CA ARG A 16 12.12 13.95 -3.00
C ARG A 16 13.02 12.82 -2.52
N ARG A 17 13.66 12.95 -1.34
CA ARG A 17 14.51 11.92 -0.74
C ARG A 17 13.73 10.66 -0.35
N HIS A 18 12.44 10.82 -0.03
CA HIS A 18 11.57 9.71 0.40
C HIS A 18 10.28 9.60 -0.42
N PHE A 19 9.90 10.67 -1.14
CA PHE A 19 8.76 10.71 -2.05
C PHE A 19 9.21 10.81 -3.49
N TRP A 20 8.99 9.73 -4.23
CA TRP A 20 9.18 9.69 -5.68
C TRP A 20 7.94 10.24 -6.42
N TRP A 21 6.87 10.56 -5.68
CA TRP A 21 5.53 10.88 -6.16
C TRP A 21 5.06 12.22 -5.59
N ASN A 22 4.32 12.99 -6.38
CA ASN A 22 3.66 14.20 -5.91
C ASN A 22 2.42 13.80 -5.11
N ALA A 23 2.45 14.04 -3.79
CA ALA A 23 1.37 13.67 -2.89
C ALA A 23 0.05 14.37 -3.24
N ASP A 24 0.11 15.65 -3.59
CA ASP A 24 -1.08 16.45 -3.91
C ASP A 24 -1.78 15.92 -5.17
N GLU A 25 -1.00 15.57 -6.20
CA GLU A 25 -1.53 14.96 -7.43
C GLU A 25 -2.14 13.59 -7.15
N GLY A 26 -1.49 12.76 -6.32
CA GLY A 26 -2.01 11.46 -5.93
C GLY A 26 -3.36 11.57 -5.22
N ILE A 27 -3.45 12.46 -4.23
CA ILE A 27 -4.70 12.71 -3.49
C ILE A 27 -5.80 13.21 -4.44
N LYS A 28 -5.50 14.18 -5.32
CA LYS A 28 -6.45 14.66 -6.34
C LYS A 28 -6.89 13.58 -7.31
N ALA A 29 -6.03 12.62 -7.62
CA ALA A 29 -6.34 11.46 -8.46
C ALA A 29 -7.15 10.37 -7.72
N GLY A 30 -7.47 10.59 -6.44
CA GLY A 30 -8.27 9.67 -5.63
C GLY A 30 -7.47 8.59 -4.91
N LEU A 31 -6.15 8.70 -4.85
CA LEU A 31 -5.33 7.85 -3.97
C LEU A 31 -5.56 8.27 -2.51
N ARG A 32 -5.26 7.35 -1.60
CA ARG A 32 -5.37 7.61 -0.16
C ARG A 32 -3.99 7.63 0.46
N PHE A 33 -3.77 8.58 1.36
CA PHE A 33 -2.49 8.82 1.99
C PHE A 33 -2.66 8.90 3.51
N TRP A 34 -1.81 8.18 4.25
CA TRP A 34 -1.81 8.19 5.71
C TRP A 34 -0.46 8.57 6.25
N LEU A 35 -0.51 9.33 7.33
CA LEU A 35 0.63 9.72 8.16
C LEU A 35 0.50 9.02 9.51
N GLY A 36 1.58 8.38 9.95
CA GLY A 36 1.67 7.73 11.24
C GLY A 36 2.67 8.47 12.13
N TYR A 37 2.21 8.89 13.31
CA TYR A 37 3.01 9.63 14.27
C TYR A 37 3.43 8.73 15.45
N TRP A 38 4.61 9.01 16.00
CA TRP A 38 5.14 8.42 17.23
C TRP A 38 5.58 9.56 18.15
N GLU A 39 4.97 9.66 19.33
CA GLU A 39 5.27 10.74 20.29
C GLU A 39 5.19 12.15 19.65
N GLY A 40 4.14 12.38 18.87
CA GLY A 40 3.90 13.67 18.18
C GLY A 40 4.79 13.93 16.97
N LYS A 41 5.71 13.03 16.60
CA LYS A 41 6.60 13.17 15.45
C LYS A 41 6.21 12.23 14.33
N LEU A 42 6.33 12.67 13.08
CA LEU A 42 6.10 11.81 11.92
C LEU A 42 7.06 10.61 11.97
N ALA A 43 6.52 9.40 11.88
CA ALA A 43 7.29 8.16 12.00
C ALA A 43 7.18 7.28 10.74
N CYS A 44 6.02 7.28 10.09
CA CYS A 44 5.80 6.51 8.87
C CYS A 44 4.71 7.12 8.00
N PHE A 45 4.66 6.70 6.74
CA PHE A 45 3.58 7.02 5.83
C PHE A 45 3.27 5.84 4.91
N LEU A 46 2.02 5.78 4.43
CA LEU A 46 1.52 4.71 3.59
C LEU A 46 0.61 5.28 2.50
N TRP A 47 0.72 4.75 1.29
CA TRP A 47 -0.23 5.00 0.21
C TRP A 47 -1.14 3.80 0.01
N ALA A 48 -2.40 4.06 -0.27
CA ALA A 48 -3.31 3.04 -0.78
C ALA A 48 -3.92 3.52 -2.10
N ILE A 49 -3.81 2.67 -3.11
CA ILE A 49 -4.22 2.93 -4.49
C ILE A 49 -5.45 2.06 -4.76
N PRO A 50 -6.63 2.65 -4.98
CA PRO A 50 -7.81 1.90 -5.39
C PRO A 50 -7.54 1.08 -6.66
N GLY A 51 -8.10 -0.12 -6.74
CA GLY A 51 -7.78 -1.07 -7.81
C GLY A 51 -8.14 -0.56 -9.21
N ASP A 52 -9.21 0.24 -9.33
CA ASP A 52 -9.61 0.90 -10.58
C ASP A 52 -8.65 2.03 -11.01
N LYS A 53 -7.80 2.51 -10.10
CA LYS A 53 -6.75 3.51 -10.37
C LYS A 53 -5.37 2.89 -10.58
N GLN A 54 -5.21 1.59 -10.33
CA GLN A 54 -3.91 0.92 -10.46
C GLN A 54 -3.65 0.50 -11.91
N GLY A 55 -2.84 1.29 -12.63
CA GLY A 55 -2.54 1.03 -14.05
C GLY A 55 -1.65 -0.17 -14.33
N SER A 56 -0.80 -0.59 -13.39
CA SER A 56 0.09 -1.75 -13.55
C SER A 56 0.20 -2.55 -12.27
N CYS A 57 -0.37 -3.75 -12.25
CA CYS A 57 -0.22 -4.72 -11.17
C CYS A 57 0.06 -6.10 -11.78
N PHE A 58 0.71 -6.98 -11.03
CA PHE A 58 0.95 -8.37 -11.47
C PHE A 58 -0.34 -9.19 -11.59
N ILE A 59 -1.41 -8.73 -10.94
CA ILE A 59 -2.73 -9.36 -10.94
C ILE A 59 -3.80 -8.31 -11.26
N PRO A 60 -4.91 -8.69 -11.91
CA PRO A 60 -6.05 -7.78 -12.09
C PRO A 60 -6.60 -7.33 -10.75
N LEU A 61 -6.92 -6.04 -10.63
CA LEU A 61 -7.58 -5.45 -9.47
C LEU A 61 -8.97 -4.93 -9.88
N THR A 62 -9.91 -4.96 -8.94
CA THR A 62 -11.26 -4.40 -9.13
C THR A 62 -11.41 -3.12 -8.30
N ASP A 63 -12.51 -2.40 -8.47
CA ASP A 63 -12.88 -1.23 -7.64
C ASP A 63 -13.02 -1.56 -6.14
N ARG A 64 -13.25 -2.83 -5.78
CA ARG A 64 -13.30 -3.32 -4.39
C ARG A 64 -11.93 -3.71 -3.82
N CYS A 65 -10.88 -3.63 -4.63
CA CYS A 65 -9.51 -3.93 -4.25
C CYS A 65 -8.74 -2.64 -3.93
N THR A 66 -7.71 -2.77 -3.10
CA THR A 66 -6.73 -1.70 -2.88
C THR A 66 -5.32 -2.28 -2.86
N LEU A 67 -4.38 -1.60 -3.51
CA LEU A 67 -2.95 -1.86 -3.37
C LEU A 67 -2.38 -0.88 -2.35
N VAL A 68 -1.87 -1.37 -1.22
CA VAL A 68 -1.07 -0.54 -0.30
C VAL A 68 0.37 -0.56 -0.80
N ALA A 69 0.87 0.59 -1.21
CA ALA A 69 2.16 0.75 -1.87
C ALA A 69 2.96 1.90 -1.23
N HIS A 70 4.21 2.07 -1.66
CA HIS A 70 5.06 3.21 -1.29
C HIS A 70 5.07 3.52 0.21
N CYS A 71 5.17 2.46 1.03
CA CYS A 71 5.18 2.57 2.48
C CYS A 71 6.59 2.84 2.98
N VAL A 72 6.73 3.81 3.89
CA VAL A 72 8.03 4.17 4.46
C VAL A 72 7.90 4.33 5.96
N THR A 73 8.88 3.78 6.70
CA THR A 73 9.12 4.13 8.10
C THR A 73 10.47 4.82 8.18
N LEU A 74 10.50 6.01 8.79
CA LEU A 74 11.71 6.79 8.94
C LEU A 74 12.75 6.01 9.78
N PRO A 75 14.05 6.09 9.44
CA PRO A 75 15.09 5.24 10.02
C PRO A 75 15.07 5.10 11.55
N GLU A 76 14.87 6.20 12.26
CA GLU A 76 14.88 6.32 13.73
C GLU A 76 13.68 5.64 14.42
N TYR A 77 12.60 5.37 13.67
CA TYR A 77 11.41 4.65 14.14
C TYR A 77 11.33 3.21 13.61
N ARG A 78 12.33 2.74 12.86
CA ARG A 78 12.38 1.35 12.39
C ARG A 78 12.47 0.39 13.57
N LYS A 79 12.02 -0.85 13.35
CA LYS A 79 11.98 -1.94 14.35
C LYS A 79 11.06 -1.67 15.56
N ARG A 80 10.31 -0.56 15.59
CA ARG A 80 9.29 -0.26 16.62
C ARG A 80 7.87 -0.73 16.27
N GLY A 81 7.72 -1.42 15.13
CA GLY A 81 6.42 -1.93 14.65
C GLY A 81 5.53 -0.89 13.97
N CYS A 82 6.04 0.32 13.68
CA CYS A 82 5.27 1.39 13.03
C CYS A 82 4.60 0.94 11.73
N PHE A 83 5.35 0.31 10.82
CA PHE A 83 4.79 -0.15 9.55
C PHE A 83 3.67 -1.18 9.73
N THR A 84 3.86 -2.22 10.56
CA THR A 84 2.84 -3.25 10.81
C THR A 84 1.57 -2.65 11.44
N ARG A 85 1.72 -1.74 12.40
CA ARG A 85 0.57 -1.05 13.03
C ARG A 85 -0.12 -0.12 12.04
N GLY A 86 0.63 0.67 11.29
CA GLY A 86 0.13 1.55 10.25
C GLY A 86 -0.67 0.78 9.20
N LEU A 87 -0.13 -0.34 8.71
CA LEU A 87 -0.81 -1.18 7.72
C LEU A 87 -2.16 -1.71 8.23
N LYS A 88 -2.24 -2.17 9.49
CA LYS A 88 -3.50 -2.60 10.11
C LYS A 88 -4.52 -1.46 10.22
N LEU A 89 -4.08 -0.27 10.62
CA LEU A 89 -4.96 0.89 10.75
C LEU A 89 -5.48 1.37 9.39
N VAL A 90 -4.63 1.42 8.38
CA VAL A 90 -5.00 1.77 7.00
C VAL A 90 -6.07 0.81 6.49
N ILE A 91 -5.87 -0.50 6.66
CA ILE A 91 -6.85 -1.51 6.24
C ILE A 91 -8.17 -1.35 7.00
N ALA A 92 -8.13 -1.17 8.31
CA ALA A 92 -9.34 -0.96 9.10
C ALA A 92 -10.10 0.32 8.68
N SER A 93 -9.38 1.35 8.23
CA SER A 93 -10.02 2.54 7.64
C SER A 93 -10.69 2.22 6.30
N LEU A 94 -9.95 1.59 5.40
CA LEU A 94 -10.44 1.26 4.06
C LEU A 94 -11.61 0.27 4.08
N VAL A 95 -11.64 -0.67 5.02
CA VAL A 95 -12.79 -1.56 5.22
C VAL A 95 -14.06 -0.77 5.53
N ARG A 96 -13.96 0.30 6.33
CA ARG A 96 -15.10 1.19 6.63
C ARG A 96 -15.53 2.02 5.40
N GLU A 97 -14.63 2.22 4.44
CA GLU A 97 -14.91 2.83 3.14
C GLU A 97 -15.48 1.83 2.10
N GLY A 98 -15.65 0.55 2.47
CA GLY A 98 -16.22 -0.48 1.59
C GLY A 98 -15.20 -1.27 0.76
N PHE A 99 -13.91 -1.10 0.99
CA PHE A 99 -12.89 -1.97 0.37
C PHE A 99 -12.86 -3.33 1.07
N HIS A 100 -12.76 -4.40 0.28
CA HIS A 100 -12.84 -5.77 0.80
C HIS A 100 -11.56 -6.56 0.62
N ARG A 101 -10.66 -6.10 -0.24
CA ARG A 101 -9.43 -6.81 -0.52
C ARG A 101 -8.23 -5.91 -0.64
N PHE A 102 -7.16 -6.34 0.01
CA PHE A 102 -5.94 -5.57 0.16
C PHE A 102 -4.77 -6.38 -0.39
N TYR A 103 -3.97 -5.72 -1.21
CA TYR A 103 -2.74 -6.25 -1.75
C TYR A 103 -1.59 -5.37 -1.30
N VAL A 104 -0.43 -5.98 -1.11
CA VAL A 104 0.84 -5.30 -0.85
C VAL A 104 1.89 -6.07 -1.59
N ASP A 105 2.77 -5.36 -2.28
CA ASP A 105 3.98 -5.95 -2.83
C ASP A 105 5.22 -5.39 -2.14
N CYS A 106 6.30 -6.15 -2.23
CA CYS A 106 7.63 -5.67 -1.93
C CYS A 106 8.62 -6.44 -2.81
N SER A 107 9.80 -5.86 -3.02
CA SER A 107 10.89 -6.59 -3.66
C SER A 107 11.27 -7.84 -2.85
N ASP A 108 11.71 -8.89 -3.54
CA ASP A 108 12.09 -10.18 -2.97
C ASP A 108 13.22 -10.09 -1.92
N TRP A 109 14.17 -9.17 -2.14
CA TRP A 109 15.24 -8.87 -1.20
C TRP A 109 14.79 -8.06 0.02
N ASN A 110 13.57 -7.51 0.04
CA ASN A 110 13.08 -6.67 1.12
C ASN A 110 12.49 -7.51 2.28
N VAL A 111 13.33 -8.38 2.84
CA VAL A 111 12.98 -9.30 3.94
C VAL A 111 12.32 -8.58 5.13
N PRO A 112 12.77 -7.38 5.57
CA PRO A 112 12.11 -6.67 6.66
C PRO A 112 10.65 -6.30 6.36
N SER A 113 10.37 -5.83 5.14
CA SER A 113 9.00 -5.45 4.75
C SER A 113 8.12 -6.68 4.61
N ARG A 114 8.62 -7.76 3.98
CA ARG A 114 7.89 -9.04 3.89
C ARG A 114 7.43 -9.55 5.26
N LYS A 115 8.36 -9.62 6.23
CA LYS A 115 8.05 -10.05 7.60
C LYS A 115 7.05 -9.12 8.30
N ALA A 116 7.13 -7.81 8.04
CA ALA A 116 6.20 -6.84 8.63
C ALA A 116 4.79 -6.93 8.02
N ILE A 117 4.70 -7.21 6.72
CA ILE A 117 3.45 -7.47 5.97
C ILE A 117 2.78 -8.76 6.48
N GLU A 118 3.54 -9.85 6.61
CA GLU A 118 3.06 -11.11 7.19
C GLU A 118 2.51 -10.92 8.61
N ARG A 119 3.25 -10.19 9.47
CA ARG A 119 2.79 -9.84 10.84
C ARG A 119 1.56 -8.94 10.87
N ALA A 120 1.29 -8.21 9.79
CA ALA A 120 0.06 -7.44 9.65
C ALA A 120 -1.16 -8.32 9.33
N GLY A 121 -0.96 -9.58 8.97
CA GLY A 121 -2.01 -10.55 8.67
C GLY A 121 -2.12 -10.95 7.20
N PHE A 122 -1.25 -10.42 6.34
CA PHE A 122 -1.22 -10.79 4.92
C PHE A 122 -0.64 -12.18 4.71
N ARG A 123 -1.03 -12.80 3.61
CA ARG A 123 -0.51 -14.09 3.15
C ARG A 123 0.13 -13.91 1.78
N LEU A 124 1.23 -14.61 1.54
CA LEU A 124 1.86 -14.66 0.22
C LEU A 124 0.93 -15.37 -0.78
N ILE A 125 0.69 -14.74 -1.92
CA ILE A 125 -0.15 -15.28 -3.00
C ILE A 125 0.63 -15.61 -4.27
N GLY A 126 1.87 -15.13 -4.37
CA GLY A 126 2.75 -15.37 -5.50
C GLY A 126 3.84 -14.33 -5.61
N HIS A 127 4.60 -14.41 -6.70
CA HIS A 127 5.70 -13.50 -6.99
C HIS A 127 5.67 -13.00 -8.44
N GLY A 128 6.03 -11.73 -8.61
CA GLY A 128 6.08 -11.06 -9.90
C GLY A 128 7.51 -10.86 -10.39
N LYS A 129 7.75 -10.99 -11.69
CA LYS A 129 8.99 -10.57 -12.35
C LYS A 129 8.69 -9.51 -13.40
N CYS A 130 9.25 -8.33 -13.22
CA CYS A 130 9.29 -7.30 -14.27
C CYS A 130 10.52 -7.54 -15.15
N ARG A 131 10.33 -7.83 -16.43
CA ARG A 131 11.41 -7.99 -17.42
C ARG A 131 11.69 -6.67 -18.13
N ARG A 132 12.83 -6.60 -18.85
CA ARG A 132 13.12 -5.50 -19.79
C ARG A 132 11.93 -5.29 -20.74
N LYS A 133 11.63 -4.03 -21.08
CA LYS A 133 10.46 -3.58 -21.87
C LYS A 133 9.09 -3.68 -21.16
N GLY A 134 9.06 -3.76 -19.82
CA GLY A 134 7.81 -3.65 -19.05
C GLY A 134 6.94 -4.92 -19.04
N ARG A 135 7.43 -6.05 -19.56
CA ARG A 135 6.69 -7.32 -19.50
C ARG A 135 6.65 -7.82 -18.05
N LEU A 136 5.45 -7.93 -17.50
CA LEU A 136 5.18 -8.51 -16.19
C LEU A 136 4.91 -10.01 -16.33
N ILE A 137 5.57 -10.84 -15.54
CA ILE A 137 5.31 -12.27 -15.42
C ILE A 137 4.87 -12.53 -13.98
N TRP A 138 3.73 -13.20 -13.82
CA TRP A 138 3.21 -13.61 -12.52
C TRP A 138 3.38 -15.11 -12.31
N TYR A 139 3.84 -15.49 -11.12
CA TYR A 139 3.94 -16.87 -10.67
C TYR A 139 3.08 -17.03 -9.42
N GLN A 140 2.05 -17.85 -9.53
CA GLN A 140 1.04 -18.01 -8.49
C GLN A 140 1.44 -19.09 -7.49
N GLU A 141 1.38 -18.77 -6.20
CA GLU A 141 1.65 -19.72 -5.10
C GLU A 141 0.39 -20.12 -4.35
N ALA A 142 -0.57 -19.20 -4.25
CA ALA A 142 -1.91 -19.47 -3.76
C ALA A 142 -2.91 -18.78 -4.69
N THR A 143 -4.12 -19.30 -4.79
CA THR A 143 -5.17 -18.66 -5.58
C THR A 143 -5.38 -17.25 -5.07
N PRO A 144 -5.07 -16.20 -5.88
CA PRO A 144 -5.49 -14.88 -5.51
C PRO A 144 -7.01 -14.95 -5.55
N ASP A 145 -7.68 -14.68 -4.44
CA ASP A 145 -9.13 -14.89 -4.33
C ASP A 145 -9.94 -14.00 -5.31
N VAL A 146 -9.31 -13.28 -6.25
CA VAL A 146 -9.93 -12.37 -7.24
C VAL A 146 -10.99 -13.09 -8.05
N ALA A 147 -10.83 -14.39 -8.29
CA ALA A 147 -11.85 -15.23 -8.93
C ALA A 147 -13.20 -15.24 -8.17
N ARG A 148 -13.20 -15.04 -6.84
CA ARG A 148 -14.43 -15.02 -6.02
C ARG A 148 -15.13 -13.66 -5.99
N LEU A 149 -14.54 -12.61 -6.56
CA LEU A 149 -15.20 -11.30 -6.65
C LEU A 149 -16.06 -11.16 -7.92
N PHE A 150 -15.89 -12.05 -8.90
CA PHE A 150 -16.72 -12.12 -10.11
C PHE A 150 -18.01 -12.91 -9.94
N THR A 151 -18.31 -13.44 -8.75
CA THR A 151 -19.63 -14.01 -8.47
C THR A 151 -20.59 -12.91 -8.03
N THR A 152 -21.10 -12.15 -8.98
CA THR A 152 -22.39 -11.48 -8.83
C THR A 152 -23.41 -12.29 -9.63
N GLU A 153 -24.20 -13.04 -8.86
CA GLU A 153 -25.58 -13.52 -9.08
C GLU A 153 -25.91 -14.40 -10.30
N LYS A 154 -26.65 -15.48 -9.98
CA LYS A 154 -27.42 -16.31 -10.92
C LYS A 154 -28.59 -15.51 -11.49
#